data_AF-A0A6J0CBR5-F1
#
_entry.id   AF-A0A6J0CBR5-F1
#
_cell.length_a   1.000
_cell.length_b   1.000
_cell.length_c   1.000
_cell.angle_alpha   90.00
_cell.angle_beta   90.00
_cell.angle_gamma   90.00
#
_symmetry.space_group_name_H-M   'P 1'
#
loop_
_entity.id
_entity.type
_entity.pdbx_description
1 polymer ?
#
loop_
_entity_poly.entity_id
_entity_poly.type
_entity_poly.pdbx_seq_one_letter_code
_entity_poly.pdbx_strand_id
1 'polypeptide(L)'
;MGEMTEKEPNIQWALDLLTPHPERERFVLYDYWPPVTCALAGFASALVVNYFGKRPLMSGIQSHIVLTVLGAGIGQWGHLKRESILSERDAVFRDYIRRHPEDFPEPERKKWGDQFLEWVPVR
;
A
#
# COMPACT_ATOMS: atom_id res chain seq x y z
N MET A 1 -18.69 33.56 -34.40
CA MET A 1 -18.41 32.32 -35.16
C MET A 1 -17.28 31.63 -34.39
N GLY A 2 -17.52 31.10 -33.18
CA GLY A 2 -18.26 29.85 -32.88
C GLY A 2 -17.40 28.68 -33.38
N GLU A 3 -16.86 27.74 -32.61
CA GLU A 3 -17.18 27.14 -31.32
C GLU A 3 -15.88 26.52 -30.74
N MET A 4 -15.55 26.80 -29.49
CA MET A 4 -14.68 25.96 -28.65
C MET A 4 -15.27 26.05 -27.25
N THR A 5 -16.51 25.56 -27.10
CA THR A 5 -17.03 25.22 -25.78
C THR A 5 -16.16 24.08 -25.27
N GLU A 6 -15.08 24.45 -24.58
CA GLU A 6 -14.30 23.59 -23.72
C GLU A 6 -15.28 22.90 -22.77
N LYS A 7 -15.73 21.70 -23.17
CA LYS A 7 -16.50 20.82 -22.30
C LYS A 7 -15.70 20.75 -21.02
N GLU A 8 -16.29 21.12 -19.89
CA GLU A 8 -15.65 20.91 -18.60
C GLU A 8 -15.17 19.45 -18.59
N PRO A 9 -13.84 19.21 -18.52
CA PRO A 9 -13.33 17.85 -18.56
C PRO A 9 -13.97 17.10 -17.40
N ASN A 10 -14.57 15.95 -17.71
CA ASN A 10 -15.19 15.12 -16.70
C ASN A 10 -14.07 14.53 -15.83
N ILE A 11 -13.79 15.14 -14.68
CA ILE A 11 -12.70 14.72 -13.78
C ILE A 11 -13.09 13.50 -12.93
N GLN A 12 -14.39 13.17 -12.88
CA GLN A 12 -14.91 12.16 -11.95
C GLN A 12 -14.28 10.80 -12.20
N TRP A 13 -14.01 10.42 -13.45
CA TRP A 13 -13.38 9.14 -13.75
C TRP A 13 -12.00 8.98 -13.06
N ALA A 14 -11.22 10.06 -12.97
CA ALA A 14 -9.89 10.04 -12.37
C ALA A 14 -9.95 10.02 -10.84
N LEU A 15 -10.92 10.73 -10.25
CA LEU A 15 -11.16 10.70 -8.81
C LEU A 15 -11.70 9.35 -8.35
N ASP A 16 -12.65 8.78 -9.10
CA ASP A 16 -13.23 7.48 -8.84
C ASP A 16 -12.17 6.36 -8.84
N LEU A 17 -11.16 6.47 -9.70
CA LEU A 17 -10.03 5.53 -9.75
C LEU A 17 -9.15 5.58 -8.48
N LEU A 18 -9.02 6.76 -7.87
CA LEU A 18 -8.23 6.97 -6.65
C LEU A 18 -9.04 6.72 -5.36
N THR A 19 -10.36 6.68 -5.45
CA THR A 19 -11.21 6.34 -4.31
C THR A 19 -11.39 4.84 -4.21
N PRO A 20 -11.11 4.21 -3.06
CA PRO A 20 -11.46 2.81 -2.89
C PRO A 20 -12.98 2.63 -3.03
N HIS A 21 -13.39 1.54 -3.67
CA HIS A 21 -14.80 1.20 -3.85
C HIS A 21 -15.51 1.12 -2.48
N PRO A 22 -16.75 1.64 -2.31
CA PRO A 22 -17.48 1.59 -1.05
C PRO A 22 -17.65 0.19 -0.42
N GLU A 23 -17.63 -0.88 -1.23
CA GLU A 23 -17.75 -2.27 -0.76
C GLU A 23 -16.38 -2.89 -0.37
N ARG A 24 -15.29 -2.15 -0.53
CA ARG A 24 -13.94 -2.64 -0.20
C ARG A 24 -13.73 -2.61 1.30
N GLU A 25 -14.05 -3.70 1.98
CA GLU A 25 -13.67 -3.91 3.37
C GLU A 25 -12.16 -4.19 3.48
N ARG A 26 -11.49 -3.54 4.45
CA ARG A 26 -10.11 -3.87 4.78
C ARG A 26 -10.09 -5.22 5.50
N PHE A 27 -9.30 -6.15 4.98
CA PHE A 27 -9.10 -7.42 5.64
C PHE A 27 -8.33 -7.21 6.95
N VAL A 28 -8.88 -7.65 8.09
CA VAL A 28 -8.31 -7.43 9.43
C VAL A 28 -6.85 -7.88 9.55
N LEU A 29 -6.43 -8.90 8.79
CA LEU A 29 -5.05 -9.37 8.78
C LEU A 29 -4.08 -8.29 8.29
N TYR A 30 -4.50 -7.37 7.41
CA TYR A 30 -3.62 -6.33 6.88
C TYR A 30 -3.09 -5.39 7.99
N ASP A 31 -3.92 -5.08 8.97
CA ASP A 31 -3.56 -4.19 10.06
C ASP A 31 -2.67 -4.88 11.10
N TYR A 32 -2.86 -6.20 11.31
CA TYR A 32 -2.06 -6.99 12.25
C TYR A 32 -0.79 -7.60 11.64
N TRP A 33 -0.70 -7.71 10.32
CA TRP A 33 0.43 -8.36 9.65
C TRP A 33 1.79 -7.68 9.94
N PRO A 34 1.92 -6.35 9.87
CA PRO A 34 3.18 -5.67 10.19
C PRO A 34 3.67 -5.88 11.63
N PRO A 35 2.87 -5.64 12.69
CA PRO A 35 3.35 -5.88 14.05
C PRO A 35 3.64 -7.36 14.31
N VAL A 36 2.86 -8.29 13.75
CA VAL A 36 3.08 -9.73 13.94
C VAL A 36 4.38 -10.19 13.28
N THR A 37 4.63 -9.80 12.03
CA THR A 37 5.86 -10.20 11.32
C THR A 37 7.11 -9.62 11.99
N CYS A 38 7.07 -8.36 12.44
CA CYS A 38 8.17 -7.76 13.18
C CYS A 38 8.34 -8.36 14.59
N ALA A 39 7.27 -8.78 15.26
CA ALA A 39 7.35 -9.49 16.54
C ALA A 39 8.05 -10.85 16.36
N LEU A 40 7.67 -11.62 15.33
CA LEU A 40 8.31 -12.89 15.00
C LEU A 40 9.79 -12.69 14.63
N ALA A 41 10.12 -11.63 13.90
CA ALA A 41 11.51 -11.27 13.61
C ALA A 41 12.29 -10.90 14.88
N GLY A 42 11.68 -10.20 15.83
CA GLY A 42 12.27 -9.91 17.16
C GLY A 42 12.54 -11.20 17.96
N PHE A 43 11.59 -12.12 17.98
CA PHE A 43 11.78 -13.44 18.61
C PHE A 43 12.89 -14.25 17.93
N ALA A 44 12.91 -14.29 16.60
CA ALA A 44 13.94 -14.96 15.82
C ALA A 44 15.33 -14.35 16.09
N SER A 45 15.41 -13.02 16.22
CA SER A 45 16.66 -12.32 16.57
C SER A 45 17.20 -12.77 17.93
N ALA A 46 16.32 -13.00 18.91
CA ALA A 46 16.73 -13.54 20.22
C ALA A 46 17.34 -14.95 20.10
N LEU A 47 16.76 -15.82 19.28
CA LEU A 47 17.32 -17.16 18.99
C LEU A 47 18.70 -17.05 18.34
N VAL A 48 18.85 -16.15 17.37
CA VAL A 48 20.10 -15.90 16.66
C VAL A 48 21.19 -15.42 17.62
N VAL A 49 20.87 -14.47 18.51
CA VAL A 49 21.81 -13.97 19.54
C VAL A 49 22.28 -15.11 20.45
N ASN A 50 21.37 -15.96 20.91
CA ASN A 50 21.71 -17.11 21.76
C ASN A 50 22.55 -18.15 21.02
N TYR A 51 22.26 -18.41 19.75
CA TYR A 51 23.03 -19.30 18.89
C TYR A 51 24.49 -18.83 18.74
N PHE A 52 24.70 -17.55 18.39
CA PHE A 52 26.05 -16.98 18.29
C PHE A 52 26.78 -16.93 19.64
N GLY A 53 26.04 -16.74 20.73
CA GLY A 53 26.57 -16.79 22.09
C GLY A 53 26.96 -18.19 22.58
N LYS A 54 26.79 -19.24 21.76
CA LYS A 54 26.95 -20.66 22.16
C LYS A 54 26.12 -21.03 23.39
N ARG A 55 24.96 -20.38 23.55
CA ARG A 55 23.98 -20.65 24.61
C ARG A 55 22.83 -21.49 24.04
N PRO A 56 22.09 -22.24 24.89
CA PRO A 56 20.87 -22.90 24.45
C PRO A 56 19.91 -21.89 23.82
N LEU A 57 19.25 -22.28 22.71
CA LEU A 57 18.43 -21.34 21.91
C LEU A 57 17.36 -20.60 22.73
N MET A 58 16.71 -21.30 23.65
CA MET A 58 15.64 -20.76 24.51
C MET A 58 16.16 -20.19 25.85
N SER A 59 17.45 -19.93 25.98
CA SER A 59 18.02 -19.40 27.21
C SER A 59 17.61 -17.94 27.45
N GLY A 60 17.13 -17.63 28.65
CA GLY A 60 16.77 -16.27 29.04
C GLY A 60 15.46 -15.77 28.44
N ILE A 61 14.34 -16.30 28.94
CA ILE A 61 12.98 -15.99 28.43
C ILE A 61 12.67 -14.49 28.44
N GLN A 62 13.23 -13.74 29.38
CA GLN A 62 13.14 -12.28 29.43
C GLN A 62 13.66 -11.61 28.14
N SER A 63 14.74 -12.13 27.55
CA SER A 63 15.32 -11.55 26.32
C SER A 63 14.42 -11.80 25.11
N HIS A 64 13.81 -12.99 25.03
CA HIS A 64 12.83 -13.30 24.00
C HIS A 64 11.59 -12.41 24.11
N ILE A 65 11.05 -12.24 25.32
CA ILE A 65 9.87 -11.40 25.56
C ILE A 65 10.18 -9.95 25.19
N VAL A 66 11.30 -9.40 25.68
CA VAL A 66 11.68 -8.01 25.41
C VAL A 66 11.88 -7.76 23.91
N LEU A 67 12.62 -8.62 23.21
CA LEU A 67 12.86 -8.45 21.78
C LEU A 67 11.60 -8.64 20.93
N THR A 68 10.68 -9.52 21.34
CA THR A 68 9.39 -9.70 20.67
C THR A 68 8.51 -8.46 20.82
N VAL A 69 8.39 -7.91 22.03
CA VAL A 69 7.60 -6.70 22.31
C VAL A 69 8.20 -5.49 21.58
N LEU A 70 9.53 -5.33 21.60
CA LEU A 70 10.20 -4.28 20.83
C LEU A 70 9.97 -4.43 19.32
N GLY A 71 10.08 -5.65 18.79
CA GLY A 71 9.79 -5.96 17.39
C GLY A 71 8.35 -5.58 17.01
N ALA A 72 7.37 -5.96 17.82
CA ALA A 72 5.97 -5.60 17.61
C ALA A 72 5.76 -4.08 17.62
N GLY A 73 6.36 -3.38 18.57
CA GLY A 73 6.27 -1.92 18.70
C GLY A 73 6.86 -1.20 17.48
N ILE A 74 8.02 -1.64 16.99
CA ILE A 74 8.65 -1.10 15.77
C ILE A 74 7.75 -1.36 14.56
N GLY A 75 7.20 -2.57 14.43
CA GLY A 75 6.29 -2.93 13.35
C GLY A 75 5.04 -2.05 13.32
N GLN A 76 4.45 -1.79 14.49
CA GLN A 76 3.27 -0.93 14.59
C GLN A 76 3.57 0.53 14.29
N TRP A 77 4.69 1.06 14.82
CA TRP A 77 5.12 2.41 14.51
C TRP A 77 5.39 2.60 13.01
N GLY A 78 6.09 1.64 12.39
CA GLY A 78 6.34 1.64 10.95
C GLY A 78 5.06 1.56 10.12
N HIS A 79 4.07 0.77 10.55
CA HIS A 79 2.77 0.69 9.90
C HIS A 79 2.03 2.03 9.91
N LEU A 80 1.91 2.66 11.09
CA LEU A 80 1.26 3.97 11.23
C LEU A 80 1.96 5.05 10.41
N LYS A 81 3.31 5.05 10.42
CA LYS A 81 4.09 6.02 9.64
C LYS A 81 3.90 5.81 8.14
N ARG A 82 3.85 4.56 7.67
CA ARG A 82 3.58 4.24 6.27
C ARG A 82 2.18 4.69 5.87
N GLU A 83 1.18 4.43 6.71
CA GLU A 83 -0.19 4.84 6.45
C GLU A 83 -0.33 6.36 6.37
N SER A 84 0.33 7.13 7.24
CA SER A 84 0.31 8.59 7.18
C SER A 84 0.92 9.13 5.87
N ILE A 85 2.01 8.52 5.40
CA ILE A 85 2.67 8.93 4.16
C ILE A 85 1.77 8.62 2.95
N LEU A 86 1.15 7.44 2.93
CA LEU A 86 0.28 7.04 1.84
C LEU A 86 -1.00 7.89 1.80
N SER A 87 -1.58 8.22 2.96
CA SER A 87 -2.77 9.07 3.03
C SER A 87 -2.47 10.51 2.59
N GLU A 88 -1.33 11.07 2.98
CA GLU A 88 -0.87 12.39 2.53
C GLU A 88 -0.65 12.41 1.02
N ARG A 89 0.05 11.41 0.48
CA ARG A 89 0.29 11.29 -0.96
C ARG A 89 -1.01 11.21 -1.75
N ASP A 90 -1.95 10.38 -1.31
CA ASP A 90 -3.25 10.22 -1.99
C ASP A 90 -4.10 11.51 -1.88
N ALA A 91 -3.99 12.26 -0.78
CA ALA A 91 -4.63 13.57 -0.64
C ALA A 91 -4.05 14.60 -1.61
N VAL A 92 -2.72 14.66 -1.76
CA VAL A 92 -2.03 15.54 -2.71
C VAL A 92 -2.45 15.23 -4.15
N PHE A 93 -2.56 13.95 -4.53
CA PHE A 93 -3.00 13.58 -5.88
C PHE A 93 -4.44 14.03 -6.16
N ARG A 94 -5.36 13.82 -5.22
CA ARG A 94 -6.74 14.28 -5.37
C ARG A 94 -6.85 15.79 -5.47
N ASP A 95 -6.04 16.51 -4.70
CA ASP A 95 -5.97 17.97 -4.77
C ASP A 95 -5.40 18.46 -6.12
N TYR A 96 -4.34 17.83 -6.61
CA TYR A 96 -3.76 18.15 -7.92
C TYR A 96 -4.77 17.96 -9.06
N ILE A 97 -5.46 16.81 -9.10
CA ILE A 97 -6.46 16.49 -10.13
C ILE A 97 -7.60 17.52 -10.13
N ARG A 98 -8.01 18.02 -8.96
CA ARG A 98 -9.04 19.07 -8.85
C ARG A 98 -8.56 20.43 -9.36
N ARG A 99 -7.28 20.74 -9.17
CA ARG A 99 -6.67 22.02 -9.58
C ARG A 99 -6.32 22.07 -11.06
N HIS A 100 -5.95 20.93 -11.65
CA HIS A 100 -5.51 20.81 -13.03
C HIS A 100 -6.34 19.78 -13.80
N PRO A 101 -7.63 20.04 -14.00
CA PRO A 101 -8.50 19.10 -14.69
C PRO A 101 -8.19 18.95 -16.20
N GLU A 102 -7.51 19.94 -16.79
CA GLU A 102 -7.03 19.95 -18.18
C GLU A 102 -6.01 18.85 -18.48
N ASP A 103 -5.23 18.43 -17.49
CA ASP A 103 -4.21 17.39 -17.62
C ASP A 103 -4.82 15.98 -17.71
N PHE A 104 -6.11 15.83 -17.38
CA PHE A 104 -6.79 14.54 -17.26
C PHE A 104 -8.00 14.42 -18.23
N PRO A 105 -7.78 14.48 -19.56
CA PRO A 105 -8.85 14.25 -20.51
C PRO A 105 -9.41 12.83 -20.35
N GLU A 106 -10.74 12.68 -20.44
CA GLU A 106 -11.38 11.38 -20.32
C GLU A 106 -10.93 10.43 -21.45
N PRO A 107 -10.34 9.27 -21.12
CA PRO A 107 -9.86 8.35 -22.14
C PRO A 107 -11.02 7.65 -22.86
N GLU A 108 -10.88 7.47 -24.17
CA GLU A 108 -11.83 6.70 -24.97
C GLU A 108 -11.82 5.22 -24.55
N ARG A 109 -12.94 4.73 -24.01
CA ARG A 109 -13.10 3.32 -23.60
C ARG A 109 -13.38 2.43 -24.83
N LYS A 110 -12.33 1.79 -25.37
CA LYS A 110 -12.44 0.81 -26.48
C LYS A 110 -12.78 -0.58 -25.97
N LYS A 111 -13.61 -1.33 -26.69
CA LYS A 111 -13.90 -2.74 -26.36
C LYS A 111 -12.75 -3.63 -26.85
N TRP A 112 -12.54 -4.77 -26.19
CA TRP A 112 -11.55 -5.77 -26.62
C TRP A 112 -11.77 -6.27 -28.06
N GLY A 113 -13.02 -6.30 -28.54
CA GLY A 113 -13.33 -6.65 -29.94
C GLY A 113 -12.85 -5.63 -30.97
N ASP A 114 -12.63 -4.38 -30.56
CA ASP A 114 -12.17 -3.29 -31.42
C ASP A 114 -10.64 -3.09 -31.35
N GLN A 115 -9.95 -3.83 -30.47
CA GLN A 115 -8.52 -3.70 -30.22
C GLN A 115 -7.78 -4.98 -30.66
N PHE A 116 -7.05 -4.90 -31.76
CA PHE A 116 -6.22 -6.00 -32.26
C PHE A 116 -4.78 -5.84 -31.78
N LEU A 117 -4.44 -6.52 -30.69
CA LEU A 117 -3.07 -6.61 -30.19
C LEU A 117 -2.33 -7.78 -30.83
N GLU A 118 -1.02 -7.66 -30.97
CA GLU A 118 -0.16 -8.75 -31.41
C GLU A 118 -0.19 -9.91 -30.40
N TRP A 119 -0.44 -11.13 -30.87
CA TRP A 119 -0.40 -12.33 -30.04
C TRP A 119 1.00 -12.94 -30.05
N VAL A 120 1.69 -12.86 -28.91
CA VAL A 120 3.02 -13.46 -28.70
C VAL A 120 2.87 -14.78 -27.92
N PRO A 121 2.96 -15.95 -28.57
CA PRO A 121 2.86 -17.23 -27.89
C PRO A 121 4.10 -17.53 -27.04
N VAL A 122 3.90 -18.08 -25.84
CA VAL A 122 4.98 -18.69 -25.05
C VAL A 122 5.21 -20.10 -25.59
N ARG A 123 6.42 -20.39 -26.06
CA ARG A 123 6.82 -21.68 -26.64
C ARG A 123 7.86 -22.37 -25.76
#